data_AF-A0A3P8WML2-F1
#
_entry.id   AF-A0A3P8WML2-F1
#
_cell.length_a   1.000
_cell.length_b   1.000
_cell.length_c   1.000
_cell.angle_alpha   90.00
_cell.angle_beta   90.00
_cell.angle_gamma   90.00
#
_symmetry.space_group_name_H-M   'P 1'
#
loop_
_entity.id
_entity.type
_entity.pdbx_description
1 polymer ?
#
loop_
_entity_poly.entity_id
_entity_poly.type
_entity_poly.pdbx_seq_one_letter_code
_entity_poly.pdbx_strand_id
1 'polypeptide(L)'
;TETNINKSFTQIFVNRSLTLEDIKCYGFDMDYTLAIYKSPEYESMGFELIRDRMVSIGYPHEILRYTYDPSFPTRGLVVDTTYGNLLKVDSNGNILVCSHGFSFLKGEAHPLLEESRTIPGAEKQSWRSFFDLIVVDTRKPLFFGEGTVLRQVDTHTGKLRIGTYVGDLQNGTVYSGGSSDIVTDLLNVKGKDILYVGDHIFGDILKSKKRQGWKTFLVVPELTKELCVWEDKKNLFDELKHLDIFLAELYKHLDSGSRDCPDISTIQKRMRKMDTAYGQMGSLLRSGARQTLFASQLMRYADLYSSTCSNLLHYPFNYLFLAPPVLVTKTHFKRTNQN
;
A
#
# COMPACT_ATOMS: atom_id res chain seq x y z
N THR A 1 21.66 -13.38 14.21
CA THR A 1 21.46 -12.19 13.35
C THR A 1 20.66 -12.57 12.12
N GLU A 2 21.03 -13.60 11.36
CA GLU A 2 20.22 -14.15 10.24
C GLU A 2 18.82 -14.64 10.65
N THR A 3 18.67 -15.26 11.82
CA THR A 3 17.37 -15.71 12.35
C THR A 3 16.39 -14.58 12.65
N ASN A 4 16.87 -13.37 12.98
CA ASN A 4 16.01 -12.21 13.19
C ASN A 4 15.62 -11.56 11.84
N ILE A 5 16.55 -11.55 10.88
CA ILE A 5 16.35 -11.04 9.52
C ILE A 5 15.27 -11.85 8.80
N ASN A 6 15.39 -13.19 8.79
CA ASN A 6 14.36 -14.05 8.20
C ASN A 6 12.99 -13.91 8.88
N LYS A 7 12.96 -13.67 10.19
CA LYS A 7 11.72 -13.46 10.94
C LYS A 7 11.03 -12.14 10.57
N SER A 8 11.79 -11.10 10.24
CA SER A 8 11.31 -9.79 9.80
C SER A 8 10.55 -9.88 8.47
N PHE A 9 11.07 -10.66 7.51
CA PHE A 9 10.47 -10.82 6.18
C PHE A 9 9.20 -11.69 6.15
N THR A 10 9.05 -12.61 7.10
CA THR A 10 7.86 -13.47 7.22
C THR A 10 6.79 -12.91 8.16
N GLN A 11 7.00 -11.71 8.70
CA GLN A 11 6.13 -11.14 9.74
C GLN A 11 4.86 -10.52 9.15
N ILE A 12 3.73 -10.78 9.81
CA ILE A 12 2.50 -10.01 9.64
C ILE A 12 2.49 -8.89 10.69
N PHE A 13 2.33 -7.66 10.22
CA PHE A 13 2.20 -6.49 11.06
C PHE A 13 0.73 -6.20 11.35
N VAL A 14 0.45 -5.69 12.55
CA VAL A 14 -0.90 -5.60 13.12
C VAL A 14 -1.21 -4.16 13.49
N ASN A 15 -2.24 -3.58 12.89
CA ASN A 15 -2.77 -2.26 13.28
C ASN A 15 -3.98 -2.39 14.21
N ARG A 16 -4.78 -3.46 14.05
CA ARG A 16 -5.94 -3.76 14.89
C ARG A 16 -6.00 -5.25 15.19
N SER A 17 -6.35 -5.58 16.42
CA SER A 17 -6.43 -6.98 16.84
C SER A 17 -7.44 -7.77 16.01
N LEU A 18 -7.07 -8.99 15.64
CA LEU A 18 -7.85 -9.88 14.79
C LEU A 18 -7.58 -11.33 15.17
N THR A 19 -8.63 -12.08 15.46
CA THR A 19 -8.58 -13.53 15.68
C THR A 19 -8.85 -14.24 14.36
N LEU A 20 -7.95 -15.11 13.92
CA LEU A 20 -8.16 -15.88 12.68
C LEU A 20 -9.28 -16.92 12.81
N GLU A 21 -9.55 -17.41 14.01
CA GLU A 21 -10.64 -18.37 14.29
C GLU A 21 -12.03 -17.79 13.98
N ASP A 22 -12.19 -16.46 14.07
CA ASP A 22 -13.44 -15.76 13.75
C ASP A 22 -13.66 -15.59 12.23
N ILE A 23 -12.62 -15.82 11.42
CA ILE A 23 -12.66 -15.64 9.97
C ILE A 23 -13.18 -16.91 9.30
N LYS A 24 -14.24 -16.77 8.51
CA LYS A 24 -14.88 -17.86 7.77
C LYS A 24 -14.54 -17.85 6.28
N CYS A 25 -14.29 -16.67 5.72
CA CYS A 25 -13.98 -16.52 4.30
C CYS A 25 -12.71 -15.70 4.10
N TYR A 26 -11.84 -16.18 3.22
CA TYR A 26 -10.64 -15.50 2.78
C TYR A 26 -10.83 -15.08 1.32
N GLY A 27 -10.96 -13.77 1.09
CA GLY A 27 -11.08 -13.21 -0.25
C GLY A 27 -9.75 -12.63 -0.71
N PHE A 28 -9.42 -12.79 -1.99
CA PHE A 28 -8.15 -12.35 -2.55
C PHE A 28 -8.37 -11.47 -3.78
N ASP A 29 -7.58 -10.42 -3.89
CA ASP A 29 -7.29 -9.82 -5.19
C ASP A 29 -6.23 -10.64 -5.95
N MET A 30 -6.17 -10.46 -7.27
CA MET A 30 -5.21 -11.18 -8.11
C MET A 30 -3.93 -10.39 -8.33
N ASP A 31 -4.01 -9.30 -9.08
CA ASP A 31 -2.85 -8.50 -9.49
C ASP A 31 -2.15 -7.86 -8.28
N TYR A 32 -0.81 -7.92 -8.22
CA TYR A 32 0.02 -7.45 -7.10
C TYR A 32 -0.30 -8.02 -5.71
N THR A 33 -1.26 -8.95 -5.61
CA THR A 33 -1.63 -9.64 -4.38
C THR A 33 -1.25 -11.12 -4.43
N LEU A 34 -1.89 -11.90 -5.32
CA LEU A 34 -1.49 -13.28 -5.61
C LEU A 34 -0.43 -13.33 -6.72
N ALA A 35 -0.59 -12.50 -7.75
CA ALA A 35 0.31 -12.37 -8.87
C ALA A 35 1.17 -11.11 -8.70
N ILE A 36 2.29 -11.26 -7.98
CA ILE A 36 3.25 -10.17 -7.82
C ILE A 36 4.15 -10.14 -9.06
N TYR A 37 4.01 -9.07 -9.84
CA TYR A 37 4.80 -8.85 -11.05
C TYR A 37 6.26 -8.53 -10.70
N LYS A 38 7.18 -8.98 -11.56
CA LYS A 38 8.61 -8.74 -11.38
C LYS A 38 8.94 -7.27 -11.64
N SER A 39 9.70 -6.67 -10.72
CA SER A 39 10.19 -5.31 -10.81
C SER A 39 11.70 -5.31 -11.04
N PRO A 40 12.24 -4.49 -11.96
CA PRO A 40 11.54 -3.42 -12.70
C PRO A 40 10.97 -3.84 -14.08
N GLU A 41 11.03 -5.13 -14.45
CA GLU A 41 10.75 -5.57 -15.83
C GLU A 41 9.30 -5.32 -16.25
N TYR A 42 8.34 -5.54 -15.37
CA TYR A 42 6.92 -5.32 -15.68
C TYR A 42 6.61 -3.83 -15.85
N GLU A 43 7.14 -2.98 -14.97
CA GLU A 43 7.00 -1.52 -15.06
C GLU A 43 7.70 -0.98 -16.31
N SER A 44 8.88 -1.49 -16.66
CA SER A 44 9.60 -1.08 -17.88
C SER A 44 8.80 -1.44 -19.13
N MET A 45 8.25 -2.65 -19.20
CA MET A 45 7.39 -3.06 -20.31
C MET A 45 6.15 -2.16 -20.43
N GLY A 46 5.47 -1.86 -19.31
CA GLY A 46 4.33 -0.96 -19.31
C GLY A 46 4.68 0.46 -19.76
N PHE A 47 5.83 0.97 -19.31
CA PHE A 47 6.35 2.28 -19.72
C PHE A 47 6.61 2.35 -21.23
N GLU A 48 7.26 1.33 -21.80
CA GLU A 48 7.53 1.25 -23.24
C GLU A 48 6.24 1.22 -24.07
N LEU A 49 5.24 0.44 -23.66
CA LEU A 49 3.96 0.37 -24.37
C LEU A 49 3.20 1.70 -24.33
N ILE A 50 3.18 2.40 -23.20
CA ILE A 50 2.56 3.72 -23.07
C ILE A 50 3.30 4.75 -23.92
N ARG A 51 4.64 4.76 -23.86
CA ARG A 51 5.51 5.63 -24.65
C ARG A 51 5.24 5.48 -26.14
N ASP A 52 5.22 4.26 -26.64
CA ASP A 52 4.99 3.97 -28.06
C ASP A 52 3.55 4.34 -28.47
N ARG A 53 2.57 4.09 -27.58
CA ARG A 53 1.19 4.52 -27.79
C ARG A 53 1.05 6.04 -27.88
N MET A 54 1.74 6.80 -27.03
CA MET A 54 1.72 8.26 -27.06
C MET A 54 2.23 8.80 -28.40
N VAL A 55 3.33 8.25 -28.91
CA VAL A 55 3.85 8.66 -30.23
C VAL A 55 2.87 8.29 -31.34
N SER A 56 2.24 7.11 -31.27
CA SER A 56 1.23 6.69 -32.26
C SER A 56 0.01 7.60 -32.36
N ILE A 57 -0.30 8.35 -31.29
CA ILE A 57 -1.43 9.31 -31.26
C ILE A 57 -0.99 10.77 -31.49
N GLY A 58 0.28 11.00 -31.84
CA GLY A 58 0.77 12.32 -32.28
C GLY A 58 1.70 13.05 -31.31
N TYR A 59 2.14 12.43 -30.20
CA TYR A 59 3.17 13.04 -29.36
C TYR A 59 4.55 13.08 -30.06
N PRO A 60 5.46 13.98 -29.65
CA PRO A 60 6.79 14.11 -30.27
C PRO A 60 7.62 12.81 -30.19
N HIS A 61 8.39 12.53 -31.26
CA HIS A 61 9.18 11.29 -31.38
C HIS A 61 10.35 11.23 -30.40
N GLU A 62 10.77 12.36 -29.84
CA GLU A 62 11.79 12.46 -28.80
C GLU A 62 11.46 11.60 -27.57
N ILE A 63 10.17 11.36 -27.31
CA ILE A 63 9.68 10.52 -26.21
C ILE A 63 10.18 9.07 -26.33
N LEU A 64 10.46 8.56 -27.54
CA LEU A 64 11.00 7.21 -27.76
C LEU A 64 12.38 7.02 -27.12
N ARG A 65 13.11 8.10 -26.82
CA ARG A 65 14.43 8.06 -26.20
C ARG A 65 14.37 7.77 -24.70
N TYR A 66 13.21 7.89 -24.08
CA TYR A 66 13.07 7.67 -22.64
C TYR A 66 13.05 6.18 -22.30
N THR A 67 13.73 5.86 -21.20
CA THR A 67 13.78 4.54 -20.56
C THR A 67 13.23 4.65 -19.14
N TYR A 68 12.62 3.59 -18.65
CA TYR A 68 12.09 3.57 -17.29
C TYR A 68 13.23 3.57 -16.25
N ASP A 69 13.15 4.46 -15.27
CA ASP A 69 14.07 4.52 -14.11
C ASP A 69 13.29 4.14 -12.83
N PRO A 70 13.48 2.93 -12.28
CA PRO A 70 12.78 2.49 -11.07
C PRO A 70 13.22 3.23 -9.80
N SER A 71 14.30 4.01 -9.83
CA SER A 71 14.77 4.77 -8.68
C SER A 71 13.98 6.06 -8.43
N PHE A 72 13.24 6.53 -9.44
CA PHE A 72 12.49 7.79 -9.39
C PHE A 72 11.12 7.65 -8.68
N PRO A 73 10.17 6.82 -9.16
CA PRO A 73 8.82 6.81 -8.62
C PRO A 73 8.76 6.11 -7.24
N THR A 74 7.84 6.57 -6.40
CA THR A 74 7.39 5.85 -5.21
C THR A 74 5.87 5.79 -5.23
N ARG A 75 5.27 4.69 -4.79
CA ARG A 75 3.81 4.53 -4.78
C ARG A 75 3.16 5.57 -3.85
N GLY A 76 1.97 6.04 -4.22
CA GLY A 76 1.17 6.98 -3.41
C GLY A 76 1.44 8.47 -3.62
N LEU A 77 2.14 8.84 -4.70
CA LEU A 77 2.26 10.25 -5.13
C LEU A 77 0.94 10.79 -5.67
N VAL A 78 0.75 12.10 -5.55
CA VAL A 78 -0.37 12.87 -6.10
C VAL A 78 0.12 13.67 -7.32
N VAL A 79 -0.60 13.58 -8.42
CA VAL A 79 -0.34 14.39 -9.62
C VAL A 79 -1.19 15.65 -9.55
N ASP A 80 -0.54 16.81 -9.50
CA ASP A 80 -1.16 18.10 -9.68
C ASP A 80 -1.31 18.39 -11.17
N THR A 81 -2.52 18.25 -11.70
CA THR A 81 -2.82 18.46 -13.12
C THR A 81 -2.85 19.94 -13.53
N THR A 82 -2.89 20.87 -12.57
CA THR A 82 -2.91 22.31 -12.85
C THR A 82 -1.50 22.81 -13.14
N TYR A 83 -0.52 22.37 -12.33
CA TYR A 83 0.87 22.82 -12.43
C TYR A 83 1.85 21.75 -12.90
N GLY A 84 1.40 20.52 -13.12
CA GLY A 84 2.23 19.42 -13.64
C GLY A 84 3.22 18.86 -12.61
N ASN A 85 2.90 18.92 -11.31
CA ASN A 85 3.81 18.50 -10.25
C ASN A 85 3.49 17.10 -9.72
N LEU A 86 4.52 16.36 -9.33
CA LEU A 86 4.42 15.15 -8.51
C LEU A 86 4.62 15.52 -7.05
N LEU A 87 3.60 15.25 -6.24
CA LEU A 87 3.54 15.63 -4.83
C LEU A 87 3.50 14.38 -3.95
N LYS A 88 4.41 14.32 -2.97
CA LYS A 88 4.28 13.43 -1.82
C LYS A 88 3.64 14.22 -0.70
N VAL A 89 2.53 13.74 -0.15
CA VAL A 89 1.74 14.48 0.85
C VAL A 89 1.53 13.66 2.12
N ASP A 90 1.29 14.35 3.23
CA ASP A 90 0.80 13.73 4.47
C ASP A 90 -0.75 13.61 4.49
N SER A 91 -1.29 13.10 5.59
CA SER A 91 -2.75 12.93 5.77
C SER A 91 -3.56 14.22 5.83
N ASN A 92 -2.92 15.36 6.11
CA ASN A 92 -3.54 16.68 6.16
C ASN A 92 -3.41 17.43 4.83
N GLY A 93 -2.78 16.82 3.82
CA GLY A 93 -2.52 17.46 2.53
C GLY A 93 -1.30 18.37 2.51
N ASN A 94 -0.46 18.33 3.55
CA ASN A 94 0.80 19.08 3.54
C ASN A 94 1.80 18.41 2.59
N ILE A 95 2.48 19.22 1.79
CA ILE A 95 3.51 18.76 0.86
C ILE A 95 4.77 18.34 1.63
N LEU A 96 5.20 17.10 1.43
CA LEU A 96 6.44 16.53 1.94
C LEU A 96 7.55 16.60 0.89
N VAL A 97 7.23 16.27 -0.37
CA VAL A 97 8.12 16.34 -1.53
C VAL A 97 7.34 16.89 -2.72
N CYS A 98 7.96 17.75 -3.52
CA CYS A 98 7.41 18.27 -4.77
C CYS A 98 8.47 18.21 -5.87
N SER A 99 8.12 17.59 -7.00
CA SER A 99 8.95 17.55 -8.21
C SER A 99 8.16 18.07 -9.40
N HIS A 100 8.79 18.94 -10.20
CA HIS A 100 8.29 19.33 -11.52
C HIS A 100 9.16 18.65 -12.59
N GLY A 101 8.62 17.64 -13.26
CA GLY A 101 9.46 16.70 -14.03
C GLY A 101 10.49 16.02 -13.10
N PHE A 102 11.76 16.10 -13.49
CA PHE A 102 12.90 15.64 -12.66
C PHE A 102 13.53 16.75 -11.81
N SER A 103 13.05 17.98 -11.95
CA SER A 103 13.49 19.09 -11.11
C SER A 103 12.72 19.05 -9.80
N PHE A 104 13.34 18.39 -8.82
CA PHE A 104 12.91 18.52 -7.44
C PHE A 104 13.04 19.98 -7.03
N LEU A 105 11.97 20.53 -6.45
CA LEU A 105 12.04 21.87 -5.86
C LEU A 105 12.88 21.76 -4.57
N LYS A 106 14.19 21.96 -4.78
CA LYS A 106 15.38 21.78 -3.92
C LYS A 106 15.63 20.39 -3.31
N GLY A 107 16.58 19.68 -3.93
CA GLY A 107 17.59 18.80 -3.30
C GLY A 107 17.81 17.45 -4.02
N GLU A 108 18.90 17.32 -4.79
CA GLU A 108 19.23 16.21 -5.74
C GLU A 108 19.84 14.94 -5.11
N ALA A 109 19.71 13.79 -5.82
CA ALA A 109 20.17 12.44 -5.44
C ALA A 109 20.69 11.61 -6.65
N HIS A 110 21.41 10.51 -6.37
CA HIS A 110 21.88 9.49 -7.34
C HIS A 110 21.78 8.05 -6.75
N PRO A 111 21.78 6.96 -7.57
CA PRO A 111 21.16 5.67 -7.22
C PRO A 111 22.14 4.47 -7.03
N LEU A 112 21.58 3.36 -6.53
CA LEU A 112 22.16 2.01 -6.27
C LEU A 112 21.37 0.93 -7.04
N LEU A 113 21.93 -0.28 -7.23
CA LEU A 113 21.22 -1.50 -7.67
C LEU A 113 21.80 -2.80 -7.06
N GLU A 114 20.93 -3.81 -6.86
CA GLU A 114 21.22 -5.27 -6.83
C GLU A 114 19.93 -6.11 -7.07
N GLU A 115 20.05 -7.39 -7.51
CA GLU A 115 19.00 -8.32 -8.01
C GLU A 115 18.94 -9.70 -7.26
N SER A 116 17.83 -10.47 -7.37
CA SER A 116 17.85 -11.96 -7.31
C SER A 116 16.58 -12.71 -7.85
N ARG A 117 16.60 -14.07 -7.84
CA ARG A 117 16.02 -15.09 -8.77
C ARG A 117 14.72 -15.82 -8.33
N THR A 118 14.08 -16.55 -9.27
CA THR A 118 12.86 -17.41 -9.10
C THR A 118 13.11 -18.94 -9.25
N ILE A 119 12.24 -19.78 -8.64
CA ILE A 119 12.26 -21.26 -8.67
C ILE A 119 10.99 -21.84 -9.36
N PRO A 120 11.08 -22.88 -10.22
CA PRO A 120 9.92 -23.54 -10.83
C PRO A 120 9.66 -24.99 -10.34
N GLY A 121 8.38 -25.40 -10.37
CA GLY A 121 7.98 -26.81 -10.55
C GLY A 121 6.92 -27.34 -9.58
N ALA A 122 5.65 -27.39 -10.00
CA ALA A 122 4.63 -28.29 -9.45
C ALA A 122 3.55 -28.59 -10.51
N GLU A 123 3.10 -29.84 -10.58
CA GLU A 123 2.07 -30.33 -11.51
C GLU A 123 0.72 -29.64 -11.28
N LYS A 124 0.05 -29.26 -12.37
CA LYS A 124 -1.07 -28.31 -12.36
C LYS A 124 -2.41 -28.97 -12.03
N GLN A 125 -2.80 -28.93 -10.76
CA GLN A 125 -4.22 -28.89 -10.41
C GLN A 125 -4.83 -27.59 -10.97
N SER A 126 -6.05 -27.63 -11.49
CA SER A 126 -6.73 -26.43 -11.99
C SER A 126 -6.86 -25.41 -10.85
N TRP A 127 -6.33 -24.19 -11.02
CA TRP A 127 -6.34 -23.16 -9.97
C TRP A 127 -7.75 -22.86 -9.43
N ARG A 128 -8.78 -23.11 -10.24
CA ARG A 128 -10.18 -22.89 -9.86
C ARG A 128 -10.63 -23.77 -8.70
N SER A 129 -10.02 -24.94 -8.49
CA SER A 129 -10.40 -25.82 -7.38
C SER A 129 -9.96 -25.32 -6.02
N PHE A 130 -9.12 -24.28 -5.95
CA PHE A 130 -8.74 -23.63 -4.68
C PHE A 130 -9.76 -22.58 -4.21
N PHE A 131 -10.79 -22.28 -5.02
CA PHE A 131 -11.75 -21.21 -4.74
C PHE A 131 -13.19 -21.73 -4.77
N ASP A 132 -13.91 -21.54 -3.66
CA ASP A 132 -15.35 -21.84 -3.58
C ASP A 132 -16.19 -20.89 -4.44
N LEU A 133 -15.70 -19.65 -4.61
CA LEU A 133 -16.34 -18.60 -5.40
C LEU A 133 -15.28 -17.84 -6.19
N ILE A 134 -15.52 -17.67 -7.50
CA ILE A 134 -14.65 -16.90 -8.39
C ILE A 134 -15.47 -15.78 -9.03
N VAL A 135 -15.08 -14.53 -8.80
CA VAL A 135 -15.72 -13.35 -9.40
C VAL A 135 -14.67 -12.51 -10.12
N VAL A 136 -14.85 -12.30 -11.42
CA VAL A 136 -14.02 -11.45 -12.27
C VAL A 136 -14.74 -10.12 -12.58
N ASP A 137 -14.05 -9.17 -13.19
CA ASP A 137 -14.61 -7.87 -13.62
C ASP A 137 -15.38 -7.12 -12.52
N THR A 138 -14.94 -7.23 -11.27
CA THR A 138 -15.65 -6.65 -10.11
C THR A 138 -15.74 -5.13 -10.16
N ARG A 139 -14.87 -4.45 -10.92
CA ARG A 139 -14.82 -2.98 -11.06
C ARG A 139 -14.71 -2.26 -9.72
N LYS A 140 -13.82 -2.73 -8.84
CA LYS A 140 -13.50 -2.05 -7.58
C LYS A 140 -13.08 -0.59 -7.86
N PRO A 141 -13.56 0.41 -7.09
CA PRO A 141 -14.28 0.29 -5.82
C PRO A 141 -15.81 0.20 -5.93
N LEU A 142 -16.39 0.25 -7.14
CA LEU A 142 -17.85 0.23 -7.34
C LEU A 142 -18.47 -1.04 -6.75
N PHE A 143 -17.74 -2.16 -6.82
CA PHE A 143 -18.07 -3.45 -6.22
C PHE A 143 -18.54 -3.36 -4.76
N PHE A 144 -17.88 -2.53 -3.94
CA PHE A 144 -18.18 -2.39 -2.50
C PHE A 144 -19.34 -1.43 -2.21
N GLY A 145 -20.02 -0.93 -3.24
CA GLY A 145 -21.27 -0.17 -3.12
C GLY A 145 -22.35 -0.78 -3.99
N GLU A 146 -22.89 0.00 -4.92
CA GLU A 146 -23.97 -0.44 -5.83
C GLU A 146 -23.57 -1.62 -6.73
N GLY A 147 -22.26 -1.77 -7.01
CA GLY A 147 -21.75 -2.84 -7.86
C GLY A 147 -22.24 -2.75 -9.30
N THR A 148 -22.32 -3.90 -9.94
CA THR A 148 -22.84 -4.06 -11.31
C THR A 148 -23.72 -5.30 -11.40
N VAL A 149 -24.38 -5.49 -12.54
CA VAL A 149 -25.17 -6.70 -12.81
C VAL A 149 -24.27 -7.93 -12.70
N LEU A 150 -24.66 -8.91 -11.90
CA LEU A 150 -23.98 -10.21 -11.81
C LEU A 150 -24.25 -11.03 -13.08
N ARG A 151 -23.18 -11.53 -13.69
CA ARG A 151 -23.24 -12.40 -14.88
C ARG A 151 -22.44 -13.67 -14.67
N GLN A 152 -22.71 -14.68 -15.50
CA GLN A 152 -21.95 -15.93 -15.53
C GLN A 152 -20.96 -15.92 -16.71
N VAL A 153 -19.73 -16.36 -16.48
CA VAL A 153 -18.71 -16.52 -17.52
C VAL A 153 -18.82 -17.92 -18.12
N ASP A 154 -18.86 -18.02 -19.44
CA ASP A 154 -18.62 -19.28 -20.12
C ASP A 154 -17.12 -19.56 -20.13
N THR A 155 -16.71 -20.54 -19.33
CA THR A 155 -15.30 -20.87 -19.09
C THR A 155 -14.61 -21.53 -20.28
N HIS A 156 -15.35 -21.98 -21.30
CA HIS A 156 -14.77 -22.53 -22.54
C HIS A 156 -14.44 -21.41 -23.54
N THR A 157 -15.30 -20.40 -23.63
CA THR A 157 -15.16 -19.30 -24.61
C THR A 157 -14.55 -18.03 -24.02
N GLY A 158 -14.53 -17.90 -22.69
CA GLY A 158 -14.14 -16.68 -21.98
C GLY A 158 -15.15 -15.54 -22.07
N LYS A 159 -16.31 -15.76 -22.71
CA LYS A 159 -17.34 -14.72 -22.90
C LYS A 159 -18.37 -14.74 -21.79
N LEU A 160 -19.01 -13.60 -21.57
CA LEU A 160 -20.14 -13.49 -20.65
C LEU A 160 -21.38 -14.13 -21.28
N ARG A 161 -22.07 -14.98 -20.51
CA ARG A 161 -23.39 -15.47 -20.89
C ARG A 161 -24.39 -14.32 -20.91
N ILE A 162 -25.38 -14.43 -21.80
CA ILE A 162 -26.42 -13.41 -21.97
C ILE A 162 -27.38 -13.51 -20.78
N GLY A 163 -27.70 -12.36 -20.18
CA GLY A 163 -28.64 -12.24 -19.06
C GLY A 163 -27.97 -12.03 -17.71
N THR A 164 -28.79 -11.67 -16.73
CA THR A 164 -28.40 -11.56 -15.31
C THR A 164 -28.42 -12.94 -14.67
N TYR A 165 -27.41 -13.28 -13.88
CA TYR A 165 -27.43 -14.50 -13.10
C TYR A 165 -28.31 -14.33 -11.86
N VAL A 166 -29.26 -15.27 -11.65
CA VAL A 166 -30.24 -15.23 -10.56
C VAL A 166 -30.29 -16.56 -9.77
N GLY A 167 -29.33 -17.46 -10.01
CA GLY A 167 -29.28 -18.76 -9.36
C GLY A 167 -28.50 -18.75 -8.04
N ASP A 168 -28.52 -19.89 -7.34
CA ASP A 168 -27.70 -20.12 -6.15
C ASP A 168 -26.22 -20.32 -6.51
N LEU A 169 -25.35 -20.37 -5.50
CA LEU A 169 -23.92 -20.66 -5.70
C LEU A 169 -23.73 -22.06 -6.29
N GLN A 170 -23.19 -22.14 -7.50
CA GLN A 170 -22.82 -23.40 -8.16
C GLN A 170 -21.31 -23.61 -8.15
N ASN A 171 -20.85 -24.77 -7.65
CA ASN A 171 -19.44 -25.11 -7.62
C ASN A 171 -18.82 -25.11 -9.03
N GLY A 172 -17.64 -24.52 -9.17
CA GLY A 172 -16.92 -24.39 -10.45
C GLY A 172 -17.46 -23.31 -11.39
N THR A 173 -18.50 -22.57 -11.00
CA THR A 173 -19.01 -21.42 -11.76
C THR A 173 -18.12 -20.20 -11.56
N VAL A 174 -17.84 -19.49 -12.66
CA VAL A 174 -17.14 -18.21 -12.64
C VAL A 174 -18.15 -17.10 -12.90
N TYR A 175 -18.18 -16.12 -12.01
CA TYR A 175 -19.05 -14.95 -12.08
C TYR A 175 -18.29 -13.73 -12.59
N SER A 176 -19.01 -12.75 -13.13
CA SER A 176 -18.47 -11.46 -13.56
C SER A 176 -19.34 -10.31 -13.04
N GLY A 177 -18.71 -9.25 -12.54
CA GLY A 177 -19.38 -8.08 -11.98
C GLY A 177 -19.94 -8.32 -10.57
N GLY A 178 -21.23 -8.01 -10.37
CA GLY A 178 -21.89 -8.12 -9.08
C GLY A 178 -21.52 -7.02 -8.08
N SER A 179 -21.82 -7.26 -6.81
CA SER A 179 -21.48 -6.41 -5.67
C SER A 179 -20.98 -7.26 -4.51
N SER A 180 -20.35 -6.62 -3.52
CA SER A 180 -19.96 -7.26 -2.27
C SER A 180 -21.14 -7.87 -1.52
N ASP A 181 -22.31 -7.24 -1.61
CA ASP A 181 -23.54 -7.70 -0.93
C ASP A 181 -24.00 -9.04 -1.52
N ILE A 182 -23.97 -9.15 -2.85
CA ILE A 182 -24.28 -10.40 -3.55
C ILE A 182 -23.29 -11.50 -3.15
N VAL A 183 -22.00 -11.17 -2.99
CA VAL A 183 -21.00 -12.15 -2.54
C VAL A 183 -21.26 -12.60 -1.10
N THR A 184 -21.60 -11.68 -0.19
CA THR A 184 -21.96 -12.04 1.18
C THR A 184 -23.22 -12.89 1.25
N ASP A 185 -24.20 -12.63 0.40
CA ASP A 185 -25.45 -13.38 0.32
C ASP A 185 -25.20 -14.80 -0.24
N LEU A 186 -24.43 -14.93 -1.33
CA LEU A 186 -24.08 -16.21 -1.93
C LEU A 186 -23.26 -17.12 -0.99
N LEU A 187 -22.39 -16.52 -0.17
CA LEU A 187 -21.58 -17.24 0.81
C LEU A 187 -22.28 -17.39 2.18
N ASN A 188 -23.42 -16.72 2.39
CA ASN A 188 -24.15 -16.65 3.65
C ASN A 188 -23.25 -16.24 4.85
N VAL A 189 -22.45 -15.19 4.66
CA VAL A 189 -21.53 -14.66 5.68
C VAL A 189 -21.70 -13.17 5.90
N LYS A 190 -21.32 -12.70 7.09
CA LYS A 190 -21.31 -11.27 7.42
C LYS A 190 -19.96 -10.67 7.10
N GLY A 191 -19.90 -9.37 6.83
CA GLY A 191 -18.64 -8.70 6.49
C GLY A 191 -17.50 -8.92 7.50
N LYS A 192 -17.80 -8.94 8.81
CA LYS A 192 -16.80 -9.19 9.86
C LYS A 192 -16.19 -10.61 9.84
N ASP A 193 -16.85 -11.56 9.19
CA ASP A 193 -16.43 -12.95 9.03
C ASP A 193 -15.50 -13.12 7.80
N ILE A 194 -15.30 -12.05 7.01
CA ILE A 194 -14.48 -12.03 5.80
C ILE A 194 -13.16 -11.31 6.08
N LEU A 195 -12.05 -11.96 5.75
CA LEU A 195 -10.73 -11.34 5.59
C LEU A 195 -10.44 -11.14 4.11
N TYR A 196 -10.44 -9.88 3.65
CA TYR A 196 -10.09 -9.55 2.28
C TYR A 196 -8.64 -9.09 2.17
N VAL A 197 -7.90 -9.76 1.29
CA VAL A 197 -6.48 -9.56 1.01
C VAL A 197 -6.35 -8.84 -0.32
N GLY A 198 -5.70 -7.68 -0.34
CA GLY A 198 -5.47 -6.89 -1.55
C GLY A 198 -4.31 -5.91 -1.39
N ASP A 199 -3.78 -5.38 -2.49
CA ASP A 199 -2.68 -4.42 -2.50
C ASP A 199 -3.17 -2.97 -2.68
N HIS A 200 -4.36 -2.78 -3.24
CA HIS A 200 -4.87 -1.46 -3.58
C HIS A 200 -5.54 -0.79 -2.37
N ILE A 201 -4.78 0.06 -1.67
CA ILE A 201 -5.19 0.70 -0.40
C ILE A 201 -6.57 1.37 -0.43
N PHE A 202 -6.94 1.99 -1.55
CA PHE A 202 -8.23 2.66 -1.67
C PHE A 202 -9.34 1.69 -2.07
N GLY A 203 -9.12 0.95 -3.14
CA GLY A 203 -10.15 0.15 -3.81
C GLY A 203 -10.48 -1.12 -3.06
N ASP A 204 -9.48 -1.77 -2.47
CA ASP A 204 -9.64 -3.04 -1.76
C ASP A 204 -9.85 -2.80 -0.27
N ILE A 205 -8.95 -2.04 0.35
CA ILE A 205 -8.87 -1.96 1.81
C ILE A 205 -9.82 -0.90 2.36
N LEU A 206 -9.66 0.37 1.97
CA LEU A 206 -10.47 1.46 2.51
C LEU A 206 -11.96 1.25 2.25
N LYS A 207 -12.32 0.86 1.02
CA LYS A 207 -13.73 0.73 0.60
C LYS A 207 -14.41 -0.50 1.21
N SER A 208 -13.76 -1.67 1.24
CA SER A 208 -14.30 -2.84 1.94
C SER A 208 -14.47 -2.58 3.44
N LYS A 209 -13.48 -1.93 4.07
CA LYS A 209 -13.53 -1.59 5.49
C LYS A 209 -14.67 -0.63 5.82
N LYS A 210 -14.76 0.49 5.10
CA LYS A 210 -15.73 1.56 5.41
C LYS A 210 -17.17 1.21 5.03
N ARG A 211 -17.38 0.53 3.89
CA ARG A 211 -18.73 0.27 3.39
C ARG A 211 -19.30 -1.04 3.93
N GLN A 212 -18.45 -2.06 4.07
CA GLN A 212 -18.90 -3.42 4.35
C GLN A 212 -18.41 -3.97 5.70
N GLY A 213 -17.53 -3.24 6.39
CA GLY A 213 -16.99 -3.68 7.68
C GLY A 213 -16.11 -4.92 7.59
N TRP A 214 -15.56 -5.22 6.40
CA TRP A 214 -14.69 -6.37 6.19
C TRP A 214 -13.41 -6.27 7.01
N LYS A 215 -12.87 -7.42 7.41
CA LYS A 215 -11.50 -7.47 7.92
C LYS A 215 -10.54 -7.37 6.74
N THR A 216 -9.41 -6.72 6.94
CA THR A 216 -8.56 -6.30 5.83
C THR A 216 -7.10 -6.68 6.04
N PHE A 217 -6.50 -7.25 5.00
CA PHE A 217 -5.07 -7.52 4.92
C PHE A 217 -4.50 -6.78 3.71
N LEU A 218 -3.59 -5.83 3.95
CA LEU A 218 -2.92 -5.10 2.88
C LEU A 218 -1.60 -5.77 2.49
N VAL A 219 -1.45 -6.13 1.22
CA VAL A 219 -0.16 -6.57 0.66
C VAL A 219 0.63 -5.33 0.20
N VAL A 220 1.86 -5.22 0.68
CA VAL A 220 2.78 -4.11 0.37
C VAL A 220 4.12 -4.70 -0.08
N PRO A 221 4.28 -5.10 -1.35
CA PRO A 221 5.50 -5.76 -1.82
C PRO A 221 6.78 -4.96 -1.55
N GLU A 222 6.68 -3.62 -1.58
CA GLU A 222 7.80 -2.70 -1.31
C GLU A 222 8.31 -2.79 0.14
N LEU A 223 7.52 -3.37 1.06
CA LEU A 223 7.88 -3.50 2.46
C LEU A 223 9.15 -4.35 2.67
N THR A 224 9.41 -5.31 1.78
CA THR A 224 10.66 -6.09 1.82
C THR A 224 11.88 -5.17 1.69
N LYS A 225 11.88 -4.30 0.66
CA LYS A 225 12.96 -3.31 0.47
C LYS A 225 13.00 -2.31 1.62
N GLU A 226 11.84 -1.84 2.09
CA GLU A 226 11.77 -0.89 3.21
C GLU A 226 12.40 -1.45 4.49
N LEU A 227 12.15 -2.73 4.80
CA LEU A 227 12.70 -3.41 5.97
C LEU A 227 14.20 -3.62 5.84
N CYS A 228 14.72 -4.00 4.66
CA CYS A 228 16.16 -4.07 4.42
C CYS A 228 16.84 -2.73 4.70
N VAL A 229 16.34 -1.64 4.09
CA VAL A 229 16.92 -0.31 4.28
C VAL A 229 16.81 0.14 5.73
N TRP A 230 15.70 -0.17 6.41
CA TRP A 230 15.52 0.13 7.83
C TRP A 230 16.57 -0.57 8.70
N GLU A 231 16.84 -1.85 8.45
CA GLU A 231 17.84 -2.63 9.19
C GLU A 231 19.26 -2.12 8.89
N ASP A 232 19.61 -1.92 7.62
CA ASP A 232 20.93 -1.45 7.19
C ASP A 232 21.25 -0.03 7.66
N LYS A 233 20.23 0.83 7.76
CA LYS A 233 20.38 2.25 8.13
C LYS A 233 19.88 2.55 9.54
N LYS A 234 19.81 1.54 10.42
CA LYS A 234 19.32 1.69 11.81
C LYS A 234 19.95 2.86 12.57
N ASN A 235 21.25 3.08 12.41
CA ASN A 235 21.96 4.19 13.05
C ASN A 235 21.42 5.57 12.61
N LEU A 236 21.05 5.72 11.33
CA LEU A 236 20.43 6.95 10.83
C LEU A 236 19.02 7.15 11.38
N PHE A 237 18.28 6.07 11.60
CA PHE A 237 16.97 6.12 12.24
C PHE A 237 17.01 6.51 13.71
N ASP A 238 17.99 6.00 14.45
CA ASP A 238 18.18 6.40 15.84
C ASP A 238 18.65 7.87 15.93
N GLU A 239 19.53 8.31 15.01
CA GLU A 239 19.86 9.74 14.87
C GLU A 239 18.62 10.58 14.56
N LEU A 240 17.74 10.13 13.66
CA LEU A 240 16.51 10.84 13.33
C LEU A 240 15.61 11.04 14.56
N LYS A 241 15.44 10.03 15.41
CA LYS A 241 14.67 10.16 16.66
C LYS A 241 15.26 11.23 17.58
N HIS A 242 16.59 11.29 17.69
CA HIS A 242 17.26 12.32 18.47
C HIS A 242 17.06 13.72 17.86
N LEU A 243 17.13 13.83 16.53
CA LEU A 243 16.86 15.08 15.83
C LEU A 243 15.42 15.56 16.02
N ASP A 244 14.44 14.66 16.08
CA ASP A 244 13.04 15.00 16.35
C ASP A 244 12.82 15.50 17.78
N ILE A 245 13.46 14.87 18.76
CA ILE A 245 13.43 15.34 20.15
C ILE A 245 14.06 16.72 20.25
N PHE A 246 15.22 16.91 19.63
CA PHE A 246 15.92 18.20 19.61
C PHE A 246 15.10 19.29 18.90
N LEU A 247 14.44 18.95 17.78
CA LEU A 247 13.53 19.85 17.09
C LEU A 247 12.37 20.25 18.01
N ALA A 248 11.76 19.29 18.71
CA ALA A 248 10.69 19.58 19.66
C ALA A 248 11.15 20.48 20.81
N GLU A 249 12.37 20.32 21.31
CA GLU A 249 12.97 21.18 22.34
C GLU A 249 13.21 22.60 21.84
N LEU A 250 13.72 22.78 20.61
CA LEU A 250 13.91 24.09 19.98
C LEU A 250 12.60 24.87 19.87
N TYR A 251 11.50 24.19 19.52
CA TYR A 251 10.18 24.82 19.38
C TYR A 251 9.39 24.94 20.70
N LYS A 252 9.83 24.29 21.78
CA LYS A 252 9.07 24.16 23.04
C LYS A 252 8.67 25.49 23.68
N HIS A 253 9.51 26.51 23.51
CA HIS A 253 9.34 27.83 24.12
C HIS A 253 8.85 28.91 23.14
N LEU A 254 8.63 28.55 21.88
CA LEU A 254 8.10 29.45 20.87
C LEU A 254 6.57 29.44 20.93
N ASP A 255 5.98 30.62 21.08
CA ASP A 255 4.53 30.80 21.03
C ASP A 255 4.10 31.54 19.75
N SER A 256 2.79 31.73 19.58
CA SER A 256 2.21 32.41 18.42
C SER A 256 2.64 33.88 18.27
N GLY A 257 3.29 34.46 19.28
CA GLY A 257 3.83 35.82 19.26
C GLY A 257 5.32 35.89 18.89
N SER A 258 6.01 34.75 18.88
CA SER A 258 7.44 34.70 18.53
C SER A 258 7.67 34.96 17.05
N ARG A 259 8.64 35.84 16.76
CA ARG A 259 9.16 36.08 15.40
C ARG A 259 10.39 35.23 15.08
N ASP A 260 10.90 34.50 16.07
CA ASP A 260 12.09 33.68 15.94
C ASP A 260 11.74 32.36 15.26
N CYS A 261 12.30 32.13 14.08
CA CYS A 261 12.26 30.85 13.38
C CYS A 261 13.65 30.20 13.53
N PRO A 262 13.79 29.13 14.32
CA PRO A 262 15.08 28.46 14.47
C PRO A 262 15.54 27.89 13.13
N ASP A 263 16.85 27.99 12.83
CA ASP A 263 17.40 27.42 11.61
C ASP A 263 17.45 25.90 11.70
N ILE A 264 16.54 25.26 10.97
CA ILE A 264 16.42 23.80 10.88
C ILE A 264 17.10 23.22 9.64
N SER A 265 17.87 24.01 8.89
CA SER A 265 18.51 23.60 7.63
C SER A 265 19.38 22.35 7.78
N THR A 266 20.16 22.28 8.86
CA THR A 266 21.04 21.14 9.16
C THR A 266 20.25 19.88 9.52
N ILE A 267 19.17 20.03 10.29
CA ILE A 267 18.27 18.94 10.66
C ILE A 267 17.59 18.40 9.39
N GLN A 268 17.01 19.29 8.57
CA GLN A 268 16.39 18.93 7.30
C GLN A 268 17.37 18.21 6.36
N LYS A 269 18.64 18.65 6.29
CA LYS A 269 19.65 17.99 5.46
C LYS A 269 19.93 16.55 5.92
N ARG A 270 19.97 16.32 7.24
CA ARG A 270 20.17 14.97 7.81
C ARG A 270 18.95 14.08 7.60
N MET A 271 17.74 14.60 7.79
CA MET A 271 16.48 13.88 7.52
C MET A 271 16.41 13.41 6.05
N ARG A 272 16.81 14.27 5.10
CA ARG A 272 16.83 13.92 3.67
C ARG A 272 17.82 12.81 3.34
N LYS A 273 18.98 12.76 4.00
CA LYS A 273 19.98 11.69 3.79
C LYS A 273 19.38 10.31 4.06
N MET A 274 18.46 10.22 5.02
CA MET A 274 17.71 9.00 5.27
C MET A 274 16.70 8.72 4.15
N ASP A 275 15.93 9.72 3.72
CA ASP A 275 14.94 9.54 2.65
C ASP A 275 15.60 9.04 1.36
N THR A 276 16.76 9.60 0.98
CA THR A 276 17.50 9.17 -0.21
C THR A 276 17.95 7.71 -0.20
N ALA A 277 18.02 7.06 0.97
CA ALA A 277 18.36 5.64 1.06
C ALA A 277 17.27 4.71 0.49
N TYR A 278 16.03 5.21 0.37
CA TYR A 278 14.88 4.46 -0.14
C TYR A 278 14.66 4.64 -1.66
N GLY A 279 15.10 5.78 -2.20
CA GLY A 279 14.90 6.19 -3.59
C GLY A 279 14.81 7.72 -3.71
N GLN A 280 14.65 8.26 -4.92
CA GLN A 280 14.60 9.72 -5.13
C GLN A 280 13.39 10.37 -4.44
N MET A 281 12.25 9.67 -4.42
CA MET A 281 11.02 10.11 -3.74
C MET A 281 10.93 9.63 -2.27
N GLY A 282 11.97 8.99 -1.75
CA GLY A 282 12.06 8.52 -0.37
C GLY A 282 11.17 7.33 0.00
N SER A 283 11.04 7.04 1.30
CA SER A 283 10.25 5.89 1.80
C SER A 283 8.76 5.99 1.46
N LEU A 284 8.12 4.87 1.14
CA LEU A 284 6.66 4.78 0.98
C LEU A 284 5.92 5.23 2.25
N LEU A 285 6.49 4.98 3.43
CA LEU A 285 5.82 5.17 4.70
C LEU A 285 6.07 6.54 5.34
N ARG A 286 7.19 7.20 5.00
CA ARG A 286 7.60 8.44 5.65
C ARG A 286 8.47 9.36 4.78
N SER A 287 8.62 10.58 5.24
CA SER A 287 9.71 11.49 4.87
C SER A 287 10.25 12.11 6.16
N GLY A 288 11.48 11.74 6.52
CA GLY A 288 12.01 11.99 7.85
C GLY A 288 11.06 11.46 8.93
N ALA A 289 10.64 12.36 9.83
CA ALA A 289 9.74 12.07 10.94
C ALA A 289 8.26 11.99 10.55
N ARG A 290 7.90 12.54 9.39
CA ARG A 290 6.51 12.72 8.98
C ARG A 290 6.03 11.49 8.22
N GLN A 291 4.86 11.00 8.59
CA GLN A 291 4.21 9.90 7.89
C GLN A 291 3.58 10.39 6.59
N THR A 292 3.62 9.54 5.57
CA THR A 292 2.93 9.80 4.30
C THR A 292 1.42 9.59 4.44
N LEU A 293 0.64 10.13 3.49
CA LEU A 293 -0.78 9.81 3.35
C LEU A 293 -0.99 8.30 3.23
N PHE A 294 -0.14 7.60 2.48
CA PHE A 294 -0.19 6.14 2.34
C PHE A 294 -0.03 5.45 3.71
N ALA A 295 0.97 5.81 4.51
CA ALA A 295 1.16 5.24 5.85
C ALA A 295 -0.03 5.53 6.78
N SER A 296 -0.58 6.73 6.73
CA SER A 296 -1.77 7.09 7.51
C SER A 296 -2.99 6.25 7.13
N GLN A 297 -3.21 6.05 5.83
CA GLN A 297 -4.29 5.20 5.32
C GLN A 297 -4.07 3.72 5.67
N LEU A 298 -2.84 3.23 5.56
CA LEU A 298 -2.45 1.87 5.94
C LEU A 298 -2.80 1.61 7.41
N MET A 299 -2.31 2.46 8.33
CA MET A 299 -2.59 2.29 9.76
C MET A 299 -4.08 2.42 10.08
N ARG A 300 -4.80 3.31 9.38
CA ARG A 300 -6.22 3.58 9.65
C ARG A 300 -7.15 2.50 9.09
N TYR A 301 -6.84 1.91 7.94
CA TYR A 301 -7.78 1.05 7.21
C TYR A 301 -7.37 -0.42 7.13
N ALA A 302 -6.09 -0.75 7.00
CA ALA A 302 -5.62 -2.14 6.98
C ALA A 302 -5.54 -2.69 8.42
N ASP A 303 -6.27 -3.76 8.73
CA ASP A 303 -6.17 -4.41 10.05
C ASP A 303 -4.83 -5.11 10.21
N LEU A 304 -4.44 -5.85 9.17
CA LEU A 304 -3.15 -6.52 9.02
C LEU A 304 -2.45 -6.00 7.75
N TYR A 305 -1.13 -6.07 7.72
CA TYR A 305 -0.35 -5.82 6.50
C TYR A 305 0.96 -6.62 6.51
N SER A 306 1.46 -6.95 5.32
CA SER A 306 2.74 -7.64 5.15
C SER A 306 3.27 -7.46 3.73
N SER A 307 4.50 -7.91 3.47
CA SER A 307 5.10 -7.91 2.14
C SER A 307 4.42 -8.88 1.17
N THR A 308 3.92 -10.00 1.68
CA THR A 308 3.19 -11.03 0.93
C THR A 308 2.08 -11.64 1.77
N CYS A 309 0.98 -12.04 1.13
CA CYS A 309 -0.09 -12.78 1.80
C CYS A 309 0.33 -14.21 2.20
N SER A 310 1.37 -14.77 1.56
CA SER A 310 1.93 -16.08 1.92
C SER A 310 2.42 -16.14 3.36
N ASN A 311 2.73 -15.00 3.97
CA ASN A 311 3.15 -14.93 5.37
C ASN A 311 2.08 -15.43 6.34
N LEU A 312 0.80 -15.51 5.93
CA LEU A 312 -0.27 -16.14 6.72
C LEU A 312 0.01 -17.63 7.00
N LEU A 313 0.74 -18.32 6.12
CA LEU A 313 1.09 -19.74 6.28
C LEU A 313 1.98 -20.01 7.50
N HIS A 314 2.64 -18.99 8.04
CA HIS A 314 3.49 -19.11 9.22
C HIS A 314 2.74 -18.97 10.54
N TYR A 315 1.42 -18.76 10.49
CA TYR A 315 0.57 -18.59 11.67
C TYR A 315 -0.51 -19.69 11.71
N PRO A 316 -0.84 -20.24 12.89
CA PRO A 316 -1.93 -21.20 13.01
C PRO A 316 -3.29 -20.53 12.75
N PHE A 317 -4.28 -21.29 12.27
CA PHE A 317 -5.61 -20.76 11.96
C PHE A 317 -6.39 -20.20 13.16
N ASN A 318 -5.96 -20.51 14.39
CA ASN A 318 -6.53 -19.94 15.63
C ASN A 318 -5.66 -18.82 16.22
N TYR A 319 -4.73 -18.25 15.44
CA TYR A 319 -3.86 -17.20 15.92
C TYR A 319 -4.63 -15.91 16.23
N LEU A 320 -4.26 -15.27 17.34
CA LEU A 320 -4.74 -13.94 17.72
C LEU A 320 -3.66 -12.89 17.44
N PHE A 321 -3.88 -12.08 16.40
CA PHE A 321 -3.09 -10.89 16.17
C PHE A 321 -3.49 -9.81 17.17
N LEU A 322 -2.54 -9.27 17.92
CA LEU A 322 -2.77 -8.26 18.95
C LEU A 322 -2.13 -6.92 18.57
N ALA A 323 -2.94 -5.87 18.55
CA ALA A 323 -2.47 -4.50 18.53
C ALA A 323 -2.52 -3.91 19.96
N PRO A 324 -1.52 -3.11 20.37
CA PRO A 324 -1.57 -2.40 21.64
C PRO A 324 -2.75 -1.41 21.67
N PRO A 325 -3.42 -1.21 22.83
CA PRO A 325 -4.51 -0.26 22.94
C PRO A 325 -4.01 1.17 22.74
N VAL A 326 -4.74 1.95 21.94
CA VAL A 326 -4.43 3.38 21.72
C VAL A 326 -4.98 4.19 22.89
N LEU A 327 -4.08 4.77 23.69
CA LEU A 327 -4.44 5.66 24.80
C LEU A 327 -4.31 7.13 24.38
N VAL A 328 -5.31 7.95 24.70
CA VAL A 328 -5.21 9.40 24.58
C VAL A 328 -4.32 9.92 25.70
N THR A 329 -3.17 10.52 25.37
CA THR A 329 -2.28 11.14 26.36
C THR A 329 -2.86 12.49 26.81
N LYS A 330 -2.97 12.70 28.12
CA LYS A 330 -3.46 13.97 28.73
C LYS A 330 -2.43 15.12 28.70
N THR A 331 -1.26 14.96 28.08
CA THR A 331 -0.05 15.77 28.37
C THR A 331 0.04 17.15 27.73
N HIS A 332 -1.05 17.79 27.30
CA HIS A 332 -1.03 19.18 26.82
C HIS A 332 -1.94 20.19 27.56
N PHE A 333 -2.65 19.78 28.62
CA PHE A 333 -3.36 20.72 29.51
C PHE A 333 -2.55 21.02 30.79
N LYS A 334 -1.39 21.67 30.64
CA LYS A 334 -0.80 22.50 31.70
C LYS A 334 -0.50 23.89 31.13
N ARG A 335 -1.54 24.61 30.73
CA ARG A 335 -1.48 26.08 30.68
C ARG A 335 -1.68 26.57 32.12
N THR A 336 -0.56 26.93 32.74
CA THR A 336 -0.40 27.95 33.79
C THR A 336 -1.70 28.50 34.40
N ASN A 337 -2.05 27.98 35.59
CA ASN A 337 -2.67 28.79 36.63
C ASN A 337 -1.60 29.00 37.71
N GLN A 338 -0.79 30.04 37.54
CA GLN A 338 -0.09 30.71 38.64
C GLN A 338 -0.41 32.19 38.48
N ASN A 339 -1.29 32.68 39.35
CA ASN A 339 -1.41 34.09 39.70
C ASN A 339 -0.21 34.52 40.53
#